data_AF-A0A4W2CGR7-F1
#
_entry.id   AF-A0A4W2CGR7-F1
#
_cell.length_a   1.000
_cell.length_b   1.000
_cell.length_c   1.000
_cell.angle_alpha   90.00
_cell.angle_beta   90.00
_cell.angle_gamma   90.00
#
_symmetry.space_group_name_H-M   'P 1'
#
loop_
_entity.id
_entity.type
_entity.pdbx_description
1 polymer ?
#
loop_
_entity_poly.entity_id
_entity_poly.type
_entity_poly.pdbx_seq_one_letter_code
_entity_poly.pdbx_strand_id
1 'polypeptide(L)'
;LALNNMEALKSEGMSRVAVDYVEGILQPKPTCDTWDQIQSFQARPDDLLISSYPKAGTTWIQEIVDLIQNGGDVKQSQRAPTHERFPFIEWTIPSRGLSVCWGSWYDHVKGWWQAKDQHRILYLFYEDMKENPKHEIQKLAEFIGKSLDDKLLDIILYHTSFSIMKQNPMANYTSVANEHMNQSISPFIRKGVIGDWKNYFTVAQNERFDDDYRKNMADTTLTLHFRFS
;
A
#
# COMPACT_ATOMS: atom_id res chain seq x y z
N LEU A 1 29.02 -21.50 -7.12
CA LEU A 1 28.10 -22.62 -6.80
C LEU A 1 26.93 -22.19 -5.90
N ALA A 2 26.30 -21.04 -6.17
CA ALA A 2 25.13 -20.55 -5.45
C ALA A 2 24.17 -19.77 -6.38
N LEU A 3 23.93 -20.32 -7.57
CA LEU A 3 22.96 -19.80 -8.55
C LEU A 3 21.99 -20.88 -9.06
N ASN A 4 21.98 -22.09 -8.49
CA ASN A 4 21.16 -23.21 -8.96
C ASN A 4 20.04 -23.64 -7.98
N ASN A 5 19.73 -22.86 -6.93
CA ASN A 5 18.64 -23.18 -5.99
C ASN A 5 17.41 -22.27 -6.12
N MET A 6 17.18 -21.65 -7.29
CA MET A 6 15.93 -20.95 -7.59
C MET A 6 15.01 -21.72 -8.56
N GLU A 7 15.34 -22.98 -8.91
CA GLU A 7 14.48 -23.82 -9.76
C GLU A 7 13.66 -24.88 -8.98
N ALA A 8 13.77 -24.94 -7.65
CA ALA A 8 13.11 -25.95 -6.82
C ALA A 8 11.92 -25.42 -5.99
N LEU A 9 11.18 -24.44 -6.51
CA LEU A 9 9.84 -24.09 -6.03
C LEU A 9 8.85 -24.17 -7.20
N LYS A 10 8.69 -25.37 -7.77
CA LYS A 10 7.48 -25.69 -8.53
C LYS A 10 6.35 -25.84 -7.51
N SER A 11 5.57 -24.79 -7.31
CA SER A 11 4.29 -24.91 -6.62
C SER A 11 3.34 -25.68 -7.54
N GLU A 12 3.25 -26.99 -7.33
CA GLU A 12 2.14 -27.77 -7.85
C GLU A 12 0.83 -27.14 -7.33
N GLY A 13 0.02 -26.60 -8.24
CA GLY A 13 -1.36 -26.17 -7.96
C GLY A 13 -1.66 -24.68 -7.84
N MET A 14 -0.75 -23.75 -8.19
CA MET A 14 -1.10 -22.31 -8.26
C MET A 14 -0.92 -21.77 -9.68
N SER A 15 -2.02 -21.42 -10.36
CA SER A 15 -1.94 -20.70 -11.63
C SER A 15 -1.58 -19.24 -11.37
N ARG A 16 -0.53 -18.74 -12.04
CA ARG A 16 -0.22 -17.32 -12.00
C ARG A 16 -1.30 -16.56 -12.76
N VAL A 17 -1.81 -15.49 -12.16
CA VAL A 17 -2.69 -14.55 -12.87
C VAL A 17 -1.91 -13.97 -14.05
N ALA A 18 -2.51 -13.99 -15.24
CA ALA A 18 -1.93 -13.38 -16.43
C ALA A 18 -1.84 -11.85 -16.26
N VAL A 19 -0.89 -11.23 -16.95
CA VAL A 19 -0.72 -9.77 -16.98
C VAL A 19 -0.77 -9.27 -18.41
N ASP A 20 -1.22 -8.04 -18.60
CA ASP A 20 -1.23 -7.35 -19.89
C ASP A 20 -1.01 -5.84 -19.69
N TYR A 21 -0.90 -5.07 -20.78
CA TYR A 21 -0.69 -3.62 -20.71
C TYR A 21 -1.98 -2.85 -20.95
N VAL A 22 -2.17 -1.80 -20.15
CA VAL A 22 -3.18 -0.76 -20.37
C VAL A 22 -2.46 0.58 -20.36
N GLU A 23 -2.59 1.33 -21.45
CA GLU A 23 -1.95 2.65 -21.61
C GLU A 23 -0.44 2.65 -21.29
N GLY A 24 0.26 1.55 -21.62
CA GLY A 24 1.69 1.39 -21.36
C GLY A 24 2.07 0.94 -19.95
N ILE A 25 1.09 0.73 -19.05
CA ILE A 25 1.30 0.27 -17.68
C ILE A 25 0.91 -1.20 -17.57
N LEU A 26 1.79 -2.03 -17.00
CA LEU A 26 1.48 -3.44 -16.77
C LEU A 26 0.42 -3.58 -15.69
N GLN A 27 -0.61 -4.37 -15.97
CA GLN A 27 -1.75 -4.63 -15.08
C GLN A 27 -2.08 -6.13 -15.06
N PRO A 28 -2.68 -6.66 -13.98
CA PRO A 28 -3.26 -8.00 -14.00
C PRO A 28 -4.41 -8.06 -15.00
N LYS A 29 -4.51 -9.17 -15.75
CA LYS A 29 -5.46 -9.34 -16.86
C LYS A 29 -6.92 -8.97 -16.52
N PRO A 30 -7.45 -9.27 -15.33
CA PRO A 30 -8.82 -8.85 -14.99
C PRO A 30 -9.02 -7.33 -14.93
N THR A 31 -8.00 -6.53 -14.57
CA THR A 31 -8.06 -5.06 -14.64
C THR A 31 -8.07 -4.60 -16.09
N CYS A 32 -7.28 -5.25 -16.95
CA CYS A 32 -7.27 -4.94 -18.38
C CYS A 32 -8.64 -5.20 -19.01
N ASP A 33 -9.29 -6.30 -18.61
CA ASP A 33 -10.59 -6.73 -19.14
C ASP A 33 -11.76 -5.82 -18.71
N THR A 34 -11.60 -5.08 -17.62
CA THR A 34 -12.64 -4.18 -17.09
C THR A 34 -12.27 -2.70 -17.20
N TRP A 35 -11.22 -2.36 -17.95
CA TRP A 35 -10.68 -1.00 -18.02
C TRP A 35 -11.72 0.06 -18.40
N ASP A 36 -12.57 -0.20 -19.38
CA ASP A 36 -13.63 0.74 -19.80
C ASP A 36 -14.60 1.06 -18.64
N GLN A 37 -14.89 0.06 -17.79
CA GLN A 37 -15.76 0.26 -16.62
C GLN A 37 -15.05 1.12 -15.58
N ILE A 38 -13.76 0.88 -15.36
CA ILE A 38 -12.91 1.66 -14.45
C ILE A 38 -12.87 3.12 -14.89
N GLN A 39 -12.63 3.38 -16.18
CA GLN A 39 -12.62 4.74 -16.73
C GLN A 39 -13.97 5.45 -16.62
N SER A 40 -15.07 4.69 -16.65
CA SER A 40 -16.42 5.23 -16.51
C SER A 40 -16.85 5.51 -15.07
N PHE A 41 -16.03 5.17 -14.07
CA PHE A 41 -16.36 5.36 -12.65
C PHE A 41 -16.76 6.81 -12.34
N GLN A 42 -17.90 6.96 -11.65
CA GLN A 42 -18.44 8.26 -11.25
C GLN A 42 -18.21 8.47 -9.76
N ALA A 43 -17.19 9.27 -9.42
CA ALA A 43 -16.93 9.66 -8.04
C ALA A 43 -18.05 10.56 -7.49
N ARG A 44 -18.32 10.46 -6.20
CA ARG A 44 -19.21 11.37 -5.47
C ARG A 44 -18.41 12.46 -4.77
N PRO A 45 -19.00 13.65 -4.51
CA PRO A 45 -18.30 14.74 -3.84
C PRO A 45 -17.81 14.43 -2.43
N ASP A 46 -18.40 13.43 -1.77
CA ASP A 46 -18.08 12.99 -0.41
C ASP A 46 -17.18 11.74 -0.36
N ASP A 47 -16.77 11.22 -1.53
CA ASP A 47 -15.84 10.10 -1.57
C ASP A 47 -14.44 10.52 -1.09
N LEU A 48 -13.76 9.61 -0.39
CA LEU A 48 -12.37 9.73 -0.01
C LEU A 48 -11.56 8.67 -0.75
N LEU A 49 -10.53 9.10 -1.48
CA LEU A 49 -9.63 8.22 -2.19
C LEU A 49 -8.36 7.98 -1.36
N ILE A 50 -8.00 6.70 -1.17
CA ILE A 50 -6.69 6.30 -0.66
C ILE A 50 -5.89 5.80 -1.86
N SER A 51 -4.89 6.58 -2.27
CA SER A 51 -3.98 6.24 -3.36
C SER A 51 -2.59 5.89 -2.83
N SER A 52 -2.02 4.80 -3.32
CA SER A 52 -0.69 4.35 -2.90
C SER A 52 -0.05 3.45 -3.94
N TYR A 53 1.25 3.60 -4.15
CA TYR A 53 2.01 2.56 -4.84
C TYR A 53 1.96 1.26 -4.02
N PRO A 54 1.88 0.07 -4.65
CA PRO A 54 1.77 -1.20 -3.94
C PRO A 54 2.79 -1.33 -2.82
N LYS A 55 2.29 -1.76 -1.66
CA LYS A 55 3.07 -2.00 -0.42
C LYS A 55 3.52 -0.76 0.34
N ALA A 56 3.09 0.45 -0.04
CA ALA A 56 3.39 1.70 0.69
C ALA A 56 2.55 1.95 1.97
N GLY A 57 1.77 0.97 2.44
CA GLY A 57 0.99 1.09 3.69
C GLY A 57 -0.52 1.28 3.50
N THR A 58 -1.08 0.91 2.34
CA THR A 58 -2.50 1.06 1.98
C THR A 58 -3.45 0.58 3.07
N THR A 59 -3.30 -0.67 3.53
CA THR A 59 -4.15 -1.27 4.57
C THR A 59 -4.07 -0.52 5.90
N TRP A 60 -2.92 0.05 6.22
CA TRP A 60 -2.74 0.79 7.46
C TRP A 60 -3.51 2.10 7.45
N ILE A 61 -3.40 2.87 6.36
CA ILE A 61 -4.17 4.10 6.16
C ILE A 61 -5.67 3.79 6.08
N GLN A 62 -6.07 2.71 5.40
CA GLN A 62 -7.46 2.28 5.33
C GLN A 62 -8.08 2.05 6.73
N GLU A 63 -7.40 1.33 7.62
CA GLU A 63 -7.88 1.15 9.00
C GLU A 63 -7.98 2.47 9.78
N ILE A 64 -6.97 3.33 9.67
CA ILE A 64 -6.96 4.64 10.34
C ILE A 64 -8.17 5.47 9.87
N VAL A 65 -8.38 5.55 8.56
CA VAL A 65 -9.49 6.30 7.94
C VAL A 65 -10.84 5.73 8.38
N ASP A 66 -11.04 4.41 8.37
CA ASP A 66 -12.31 3.79 8.81
C ASP A 66 -12.63 4.17 10.26
N LEU A 67 -11.63 4.09 11.15
CA LEU A 67 -11.82 4.40 12.56
C LEU A 67 -12.10 5.90 12.77
N ILE A 68 -11.41 6.80 12.06
CA ILE A 68 -11.68 8.24 12.11
C ILE A 68 -13.13 8.52 11.66
N GLN A 69 -13.53 7.98 10.52
CA GLN A 69 -14.86 8.22 9.94
C GLN A 69 -15.99 7.69 10.83
N ASN A 70 -15.75 6.56 11.51
CA ASN A 70 -16.70 5.92 12.42
C ASN A 70 -16.55 6.35 13.89
N GLY A 71 -15.80 7.42 14.19
CA GLY A 71 -15.66 7.93 15.55
C GLY A 71 -15.07 6.93 16.54
N GLY A 72 -14.18 6.04 16.06
CA GLY A 72 -13.53 5.01 16.86
C GLY A 72 -14.38 3.77 17.11
N ASP A 73 -15.52 3.61 16.43
CA ASP A 73 -16.30 2.38 16.51
C ASP A 73 -15.57 1.23 15.82
N VAL A 74 -14.88 0.43 16.64
CA VAL A 74 -14.12 -0.74 16.21
C VAL A 74 -15.05 -1.80 15.62
N LYS A 75 -16.30 -1.92 16.09
CA LYS A 75 -17.24 -2.91 15.54
C LYS A 75 -17.58 -2.59 14.10
N GLN A 76 -17.74 -1.30 13.78
CA GLN A 76 -17.95 -0.86 12.40
C GLN A 76 -16.73 -1.16 11.53
N SER A 77 -15.51 -1.01 12.06
CA SER A 77 -14.28 -1.36 11.33
C SER A 77 -14.08 -2.89 11.17
N GLN A 78 -14.88 -3.69 11.89
CA GLN A 78 -14.91 -5.15 11.80
C GLN A 78 -16.12 -5.69 11.02
N ARG A 79 -16.95 -4.83 10.40
CA ARG A 79 -18.16 -5.23 9.67
C ARG A 79 -17.89 -6.20 8.50
N ALA A 80 -16.70 -6.12 7.92
CA ALA A 80 -16.23 -6.96 6.82
C ALA A 80 -14.70 -6.85 6.69
N PRO A 81 -14.03 -7.75 5.96
CA PRO A 81 -12.61 -7.63 5.62
C PRO A 81 -12.27 -6.34 4.86
N THR A 82 -11.00 -5.87 4.93
CA THR A 82 -10.54 -4.62 4.29
C THR A 82 -10.91 -4.54 2.80
N HIS A 83 -10.74 -5.62 2.04
CA HIS A 83 -11.00 -5.62 0.60
C HIS A 83 -12.49 -5.54 0.23
N GLU A 84 -13.40 -5.78 1.18
CA GLU A 84 -14.84 -5.58 1.01
C GLU A 84 -15.27 -4.20 1.50
N ARG A 85 -14.64 -3.69 2.56
CA ARG A 85 -14.91 -2.33 3.10
C ARG A 85 -14.43 -1.23 2.17
N PHE A 86 -13.32 -1.46 1.47
CA PHE A 86 -12.68 -0.50 0.58
C PHE A 86 -12.64 -1.06 -0.84
N PRO A 87 -13.56 -0.66 -1.72
CA PRO A 87 -13.50 -1.07 -3.11
C PRO A 87 -12.23 -0.52 -3.75
N PHE A 88 -11.40 -1.40 -4.31
CA PHE A 88 -10.33 -0.98 -5.20
C PHE A 88 -10.94 -0.64 -6.55
N ILE A 89 -10.72 0.58 -7.02
CA ILE A 89 -11.29 1.07 -8.28
C ILE A 89 -10.83 0.18 -9.44
N GLU A 90 -9.60 -0.29 -9.38
CA GLU A 90 -8.94 -1.14 -10.37
C GLU A 90 -9.04 -2.66 -10.11
N TRP A 91 -9.71 -3.05 -9.01
CA TRP A 91 -9.75 -4.38 -8.36
C TRP A 91 -8.94 -5.51 -9.01
N THR A 92 -7.64 -5.61 -8.69
CA THR A 92 -6.88 -6.86 -8.90
C THR A 92 -5.74 -7.08 -7.89
N ILE A 93 -5.51 -8.36 -7.57
CA ILE A 93 -4.36 -8.80 -6.77
C ILE A 93 -3.14 -8.92 -7.69
N PRO A 94 -2.00 -8.31 -7.35
CA PRO A 94 -0.85 -8.30 -8.25
C PRO A 94 -0.20 -9.66 -8.39
N SER A 95 0.13 -10.01 -9.63
CA SER A 95 1.04 -11.09 -10.00
C SER A 95 2.50 -10.60 -10.07
N ARG A 96 3.44 -11.49 -9.76
CA ARG A 96 4.88 -11.22 -9.83
C ARG A 96 5.40 -11.42 -11.26
N GLY A 97 5.81 -10.34 -11.92
CA GLY A 97 6.51 -10.30 -13.21
C GLY A 97 7.84 -9.52 -13.14
N LEU A 98 8.65 -9.58 -14.21
CA LEU A 98 9.94 -8.88 -14.35
C LEU A 98 9.77 -7.37 -14.59
N SER A 99 8.65 -6.97 -15.22
CA SER A 99 7.99 -5.67 -15.03
C SER A 99 6.92 -5.81 -13.96
N VAL A 100 6.81 -4.82 -13.08
CA VAL A 100 5.88 -4.84 -11.95
C VAL A 100 4.54 -4.22 -12.34
N CYS A 101 3.44 -4.78 -11.82
CA CYS A 101 2.11 -4.19 -11.99
C CYS A 101 2.11 -2.74 -11.48
N TRP A 102 1.26 -1.89 -12.07
CA TRP A 102 1.17 -0.44 -11.84
C TRP A 102 2.41 0.38 -12.23
N GLY A 103 3.40 -0.24 -12.88
CA GLY A 103 4.47 0.47 -13.57
C GLY A 103 5.56 1.05 -12.66
N SER A 104 6.13 2.18 -13.08
CA SER A 104 7.29 2.81 -12.44
C SER A 104 6.92 3.43 -11.09
N TRP A 105 7.60 3.00 -10.03
CA TRP A 105 7.47 3.62 -8.72
C TRP A 105 7.88 5.11 -8.74
N TYR A 106 8.93 5.46 -9.47
CA TYR A 106 9.40 6.85 -9.59
C TYR A 106 8.33 7.75 -10.18
N ASP A 107 7.72 7.34 -11.30
CA ASP A 107 6.70 8.13 -11.99
C ASP A 107 5.44 8.24 -11.14
N HIS A 108 5.07 7.16 -10.45
CA HIS A 108 3.93 7.16 -9.54
C HIS A 108 4.11 8.18 -8.42
N VAL A 109 5.21 8.14 -7.66
CA VAL A 109 5.40 9.08 -6.53
C VAL A 109 5.57 10.52 -7.00
N LYS A 110 6.28 10.75 -8.11
CA LYS A 110 6.46 12.10 -8.68
C LYS A 110 5.13 12.67 -9.20
N GLY A 111 4.34 11.88 -9.90
CA GLY A 111 3.04 12.31 -10.43
C GLY A 111 2.10 12.76 -9.32
N TRP A 112 1.95 11.95 -8.26
CA TRP A 112 1.11 12.33 -7.11
C TRP A 112 1.70 13.51 -6.32
N TRP A 113 3.03 13.63 -6.25
CA TRP A 113 3.68 14.77 -5.58
C TRP A 113 3.43 16.10 -6.31
N GLN A 114 3.39 16.09 -7.64
CA GLN A 114 3.04 17.26 -8.44
C GLN A 114 1.53 17.56 -8.37
N ALA A 115 0.69 16.51 -8.43
CA ALA A 115 -0.76 16.65 -8.39
C ALA A 115 -1.27 17.29 -7.09
N LYS A 116 -0.58 17.08 -5.95
CA LYS A 116 -1.00 17.62 -4.65
C LYS A 116 -1.05 19.16 -4.60
N ASP A 117 -0.33 19.84 -5.49
CA ASP A 117 -0.31 21.30 -5.55
C ASP A 117 -1.53 21.86 -6.32
N GLN A 118 -2.24 21.01 -7.07
CA GLN A 118 -3.40 21.38 -7.89
C GLN A 118 -4.71 20.78 -7.38
N HIS A 119 -4.63 19.73 -6.57
CA HIS A 119 -5.78 18.98 -6.08
C HIS A 119 -5.77 18.88 -4.55
N ARG A 120 -6.93 18.62 -3.95
CA ARG A 120 -7.05 18.39 -2.51
C ARG A 120 -6.47 17.03 -2.14
N ILE A 121 -5.17 16.96 -1.93
CA ILE A 121 -4.43 15.73 -1.64
C ILE A 121 -3.60 15.93 -0.37
N LEU A 122 -3.78 15.04 0.61
CA LEU A 122 -2.84 14.90 1.72
C LEU A 122 -1.78 13.87 1.35
N TYR A 123 -0.55 14.31 1.15
CA TYR A 123 0.58 13.43 0.86
C TYR A 123 1.24 12.98 2.18
N LEU A 124 1.29 11.67 2.43
CA LEU A 124 1.83 11.06 3.65
C LEU A 124 3.03 10.17 3.33
N PHE A 125 3.94 10.03 4.29
CA PHE A 125 5.08 9.12 4.22
C PHE A 125 4.91 8.00 5.25
N TYR A 126 5.18 6.76 4.83
CA TYR A 126 5.13 5.60 5.72
C TYR A 126 6.09 5.76 6.90
N GLU A 127 7.25 6.36 6.65
CA GLU A 127 8.29 6.60 7.63
C GLU A 127 7.85 7.56 8.73
N ASP A 128 7.17 8.65 8.36
CA ASP A 128 6.67 9.64 9.31
C ASP A 128 5.53 9.06 10.16
N MET A 129 4.66 8.24 9.55
CA MET A 129 3.64 7.49 10.30
C MET A 129 4.25 6.53 11.30
N LYS A 130 5.39 5.92 10.98
CA LYS A 130 6.08 5.00 11.88
C LYS A 130 6.83 5.73 13.00
N GLU A 131 7.38 6.91 12.72
CA GLU A 131 8.08 7.73 13.71
C GLU A 131 7.09 8.38 14.69
N ASN A 132 6.05 9.05 14.18
CA ASN A 132 5.10 9.79 14.99
C ASN A 132 3.66 9.54 14.51
N PRO A 133 3.11 8.34 14.77
CA PRO A 133 1.76 7.99 14.32
C PRO A 133 0.70 8.94 14.88
N LYS A 134 0.90 9.46 16.10
CA LYS A 134 -0.02 10.41 16.72
C LYS A 134 -0.18 11.68 15.88
N HIS A 135 0.94 12.30 15.50
CA HIS A 135 0.94 13.51 14.67
C HIS A 135 0.31 13.27 13.30
N GLU A 136 0.68 12.16 12.65
CA GLU A 136 0.18 11.84 11.30
C GLU A 136 -1.32 11.53 11.29
N ILE A 137 -1.83 10.84 12.33
CA ILE A 137 -3.27 10.58 12.49
C ILE A 137 -4.04 11.90 12.72
N GLN A 138 -3.50 12.81 13.53
CA GLN A 138 -4.12 14.12 13.75
C GLN A 138 -4.18 14.94 12.45
N LYS A 139 -3.09 14.97 11.68
CA LYS A 139 -3.02 15.62 10.36
C LYS A 139 -4.04 15.04 9.38
N LEU A 140 -4.20 13.71 9.37
CA LEU A 140 -5.18 13.03 8.53
C LEU A 140 -6.62 13.36 8.95
N ALA A 141 -6.93 13.38 10.24
CA ALA A 141 -8.26 13.73 10.72
C ALA A 141 -8.63 15.18 10.41
N GLU A 142 -7.68 16.12 10.56
CA GLU A 142 -7.85 17.51 10.15
C GLU A 142 -8.17 17.61 8.65
N PHE A 143 -7.42 16.91 7.80
CA PHE A 143 -7.67 16.89 6.36
C PHE A 143 -9.05 16.35 5.97
N ILE A 144 -9.55 15.33 6.69
CA ILE A 144 -10.88 14.74 6.47
C ILE A 144 -11.99 15.61 7.11
N GLY A 145 -11.63 16.58 7.95
CA GLY A 145 -12.58 17.46 8.64
C GLY A 145 -13.22 16.82 9.87
N LYS A 146 -12.48 15.95 10.58
CA LYS A 146 -12.92 15.28 11.81
C LYS A 146 -12.09 15.75 13.00
N SER A 147 -12.74 16.07 14.10
CA SER A 147 -12.09 16.34 15.37
C SER A 147 -11.73 15.04 16.08
N LEU A 148 -10.51 14.93 16.59
CA LEU A 148 -10.09 13.84 17.47
C LEU A 148 -9.92 14.37 18.88
N ASP A 149 -10.63 13.78 19.84
CA ASP A 149 -10.24 13.91 21.24
C ASP A 149 -9.14 12.89 21.59
N ASP A 150 -8.49 13.06 22.74
CA ASP A 150 -7.39 12.19 23.16
C ASP A 150 -7.82 10.72 23.28
N LYS A 151 -9.07 10.47 23.71
CA LYS A 151 -9.59 9.12 23.86
C LYS A 151 -9.75 8.41 22.51
N LEU A 152 -10.31 9.11 21.52
CA LEU A 152 -10.45 8.59 20.16
C LEU A 152 -9.09 8.37 19.52
N LEU A 153 -8.15 9.30 19.72
CA LEU A 153 -6.79 9.16 19.21
C LEU A 153 -6.09 7.93 19.80
N ASP A 154 -6.24 7.66 21.09
CA ASP A 154 -5.71 6.45 21.73
C ASP A 154 -6.33 5.17 21.19
N ILE A 155 -7.65 5.16 20.92
CA ILE A 155 -8.34 4.04 20.27
C ILE A 155 -7.74 3.78 18.89
N ILE A 156 -7.59 4.81 18.07
CA ILE A 156 -7.05 4.68 16.71
C ILE A 156 -5.60 4.17 16.78
N LEU A 157 -4.76 4.75 17.64
CA LEU A 157 -3.36 4.35 17.81
C LEU A 157 -3.23 2.88 18.20
N TYR A 158 -4.04 2.42 19.14
CA TYR A 158 -4.02 1.02 19.58
C TYR A 158 -4.46 0.07 18.46
N HIS A 159 -5.63 0.31 17.86
CA HIS A 159 -6.23 -0.60 16.89
C HIS A 159 -5.51 -0.62 15.54
N THR A 160 -4.78 0.44 15.21
CA THR A 160 -3.97 0.54 13.98
C THR A 160 -2.50 0.21 14.21
N SER A 161 -2.12 -0.19 15.43
CA SER A 161 -0.76 -0.66 15.68
C SER A 161 -0.46 -1.96 14.94
N PHE A 162 0.80 -2.15 14.55
CA PHE A 162 1.20 -3.32 13.76
C PHE A 162 0.83 -4.66 14.42
N SER A 163 1.07 -4.80 15.73
CA SER A 163 0.79 -6.04 16.47
C SER A 163 -0.71 -6.35 16.53
N ILE A 164 -1.55 -5.32 16.64
CA ILE A 164 -3.01 -5.47 16.70
C ILE A 164 -3.58 -5.77 15.31
N MET A 165 -3.18 -5.01 14.28
CA MET A 165 -3.62 -5.28 12.91
C MET A 165 -3.20 -6.67 12.43
N LYS A 166 -2.00 -7.14 12.79
CA LYS A 166 -1.51 -8.49 12.45
C LYS A 166 -2.44 -9.61 12.93
N GLN A 167 -3.07 -9.42 14.09
CA GLN A 167 -3.98 -10.37 14.70
C GLN A 167 -5.44 -10.20 14.25
N ASN A 168 -5.77 -9.08 13.60
CA ASN A 168 -7.13 -8.76 13.17
C ASN A 168 -7.46 -9.47 11.85
N PRO A 169 -8.35 -10.49 11.82
CA PRO A 169 -8.73 -11.19 10.59
C PRO A 169 -9.42 -10.29 9.56
N MET A 170 -10.00 -9.17 10.00
CA MET A 170 -10.64 -8.19 9.12
C MET A 170 -9.63 -7.23 8.45
N ALA A 171 -8.35 -7.25 8.86
CA ALA A 171 -7.31 -6.37 8.33
C ALA A 171 -6.07 -7.11 7.81
N ASN A 172 -5.83 -8.35 8.23
CA ASN A 172 -4.62 -9.10 7.90
C ASN A 172 -4.73 -10.00 6.64
N TYR A 173 -5.86 -9.94 5.93
CA TYR A 173 -6.15 -10.70 4.71
C TYR A 173 -6.21 -12.23 4.90
N THR A 174 -6.38 -12.76 6.12
CA THR A 174 -6.52 -14.22 6.31
C THR A 174 -7.85 -14.78 5.81
N SER A 175 -8.83 -13.92 5.52
CA SER A 175 -10.09 -14.31 4.87
C SER A 175 -9.94 -14.56 3.36
N VAL A 176 -8.84 -14.13 2.74
CA VAL A 176 -8.57 -14.38 1.32
C VAL A 176 -8.09 -15.82 1.14
N ALA A 177 -8.66 -16.53 0.17
CA ALA A 177 -8.31 -17.91 -0.11
C ALA A 177 -6.81 -18.08 -0.44
N ASN A 178 -6.22 -19.19 0.00
CA ASN A 178 -4.79 -19.48 -0.18
C ASN A 178 -4.36 -19.53 -1.66
N GLU A 179 -5.27 -19.87 -2.57
CA GLU A 179 -5.04 -19.84 -4.02
C GLU A 179 -4.74 -18.43 -4.55
N HIS A 180 -5.24 -17.39 -3.88
CA HIS A 180 -4.98 -15.99 -4.20
C HIS A 180 -3.86 -15.41 -3.32
N MET A 181 -3.82 -15.75 -2.04
CA MET A 181 -2.82 -15.23 -1.10
C MET A 181 -2.40 -16.29 -0.08
N ASN A 182 -1.38 -17.08 -0.42
CA ASN A 182 -0.84 -18.09 0.48
C ASN A 182 0.04 -17.45 1.57
N GLN A 183 -0.56 -17.20 2.73
CA GLN A 183 0.11 -16.56 3.87
C GLN A 183 1.13 -17.47 4.59
N SER A 184 1.09 -18.79 4.35
CA SER A 184 2.11 -19.72 4.86
C SER A 184 3.47 -19.53 4.19
N ILE A 185 3.49 -18.99 2.96
CA ILE A 185 4.73 -18.61 2.27
C ILE A 185 5.25 -17.27 2.82
N SER A 186 4.37 -16.27 2.90
CA SER A 186 4.68 -14.98 3.49
C SER A 186 3.40 -14.32 3.99
N PRO A 187 3.29 -13.98 5.29
CA PRO A 187 2.11 -13.33 5.81
C PRO A 187 1.97 -11.92 5.22
N PHE A 188 0.73 -11.48 4.99
CA PHE A 188 0.46 -10.15 4.42
C PHE A 188 1.00 -9.05 5.34
N ILE A 189 0.72 -9.15 6.64
CA ILE A 189 1.29 -8.30 7.69
C ILE A 189 2.62 -8.92 8.15
N ARG A 190 3.66 -8.66 7.35
CA ARG A 190 4.98 -9.31 7.46
C ARG A 190 5.81 -8.84 8.66
N LYS A 191 6.42 -7.65 8.55
CA LYS A 191 7.30 -7.05 9.58
C LYS A 191 6.90 -5.63 9.99
N GLY A 192 6.46 -4.78 9.04
CA GLY A 192 5.98 -3.42 9.35
C GLY A 192 7.02 -2.51 10.01
N VAL A 193 8.27 -2.59 9.56
CA VAL A 193 9.41 -1.82 10.07
C VAL A 193 10.12 -1.09 8.93
N ILE A 194 10.71 0.06 9.25
CA ILE A 194 11.57 0.82 8.33
C ILE A 194 12.95 0.15 8.27
N GLY A 195 13.60 0.20 7.11
CA GLY A 195 14.99 -0.23 6.96
C GLY A 195 15.19 -1.74 6.76
N ASP A 196 14.12 -2.54 6.72
CA ASP A 196 14.22 -3.99 6.53
C ASP A 196 14.86 -4.38 5.18
N TRP A 197 14.83 -3.48 4.19
CA TRP A 197 15.48 -3.66 2.89
C TRP A 197 16.99 -3.97 3.02
N LYS A 198 17.65 -3.51 4.09
CA LYS A 198 19.07 -3.80 4.38
C LYS A 198 19.37 -5.28 4.56
N ASN A 199 18.37 -6.07 4.95
CA ASN A 199 18.49 -7.52 5.07
C ASN A 199 18.43 -8.24 3.71
N TYR A 200 18.14 -7.52 2.61
CA TYR A 200 17.93 -8.08 1.29
C TYR A 200 18.84 -7.50 0.21
N PHE A 201 19.25 -6.23 0.36
CA PHE A 201 20.14 -5.58 -0.59
C PHE A 201 21.60 -5.93 -0.29
N THR A 202 22.29 -6.47 -1.29
CA THR A 202 23.76 -6.48 -1.28
C THR A 202 24.30 -5.06 -1.51
N VAL A 203 25.54 -4.81 -1.11
CA VAL A 203 26.20 -3.51 -1.32
C VAL A 203 26.17 -3.09 -2.79
N ALA A 204 26.54 -4.00 -3.71
CA ALA A 204 26.55 -3.73 -5.14
C ALA A 204 25.14 -3.42 -5.71
N GLN A 205 24.09 -4.07 -5.19
CA GLN A 205 22.71 -3.73 -5.58
C GLN A 205 22.30 -2.36 -5.04
N ASN A 206 22.72 -2.02 -3.81
CA ASN A 206 22.43 -0.73 -3.21
C ASN A 206 23.10 0.41 -4.00
N GLU A 207 24.40 0.30 -4.30
CA GLU A 207 25.13 1.29 -5.10
C GLU A 207 24.48 1.51 -6.48
N ARG A 208 24.11 0.41 -7.16
CA ARG A 208 23.40 0.48 -8.44
C ARG A 208 22.03 1.15 -8.31
N PHE A 209 21.30 0.85 -7.23
CA PHE A 209 20.00 1.45 -6.97
C PHE A 209 20.14 2.95 -6.66
N ASP A 210 21.12 3.36 -5.86
CA ASP A 210 21.36 4.77 -5.53
C ASP A 210 21.71 5.60 -6.78
N ASP A 211 22.49 5.04 -7.70
CA ASP A 211 22.81 5.67 -8.99
C ASP A 211 21.58 5.85 -9.88
N ASP A 212 20.72 4.84 -9.95
CA ASP A 212 19.46 4.88 -10.69
C ASP A 212 18.46 5.86 -10.04
N TYR A 213 18.31 5.79 -8.72
CA TYR A 213 17.45 6.67 -7.93
C TYR A 213 17.81 8.15 -8.14
N ARG A 214 19.10 8.49 -8.02
CA ARG A 214 19.58 9.87 -8.22
C ARG A 214 19.23 10.42 -9.60
N LYS A 215 19.29 9.60 -10.64
CA LYS A 215 18.93 10.02 -12.00
C LYS A 215 17.42 10.21 -12.15
N ASN A 216 16.62 9.26 -11.67
CA ASN A 216 15.16 9.28 -11.85
C ASN A 216 14.45 10.31 -10.96
N MET A 217 15.08 10.74 -9.86
CA MET A 217 14.52 11.70 -8.90
C MET A 217 15.16 13.10 -8.97
N ALA A 218 16.04 13.35 -9.95
CA ALA A 218 16.74 14.63 -10.08
C ALA A 218 15.82 15.83 -10.38
N ASP A 219 14.64 15.57 -10.94
CA ASP A 219 13.69 16.56 -11.44
C ASP A 219 12.54 16.86 -10.46
N THR A 220 12.61 16.36 -9.22
CA THR A 220 11.55 16.54 -8.22
C THR A 220 12.10 17.13 -6.92
N THR A 221 11.25 17.89 -6.23
CA THR A 221 11.50 18.35 -4.84
C THR A 221 11.15 17.29 -3.80
N LEU A 222 10.52 16.19 -4.22
CA LEU A 222 10.19 15.06 -3.36
C LEU A 222 11.47 14.44 -2.81
N THR A 223 11.70 14.64 -1.52
CA THR A 223 12.78 14.01 -0.79
C THR A 223 12.21 12.87 0.02
N LEU A 224 12.56 11.64 -0.35
CA LEU A 224 12.20 10.47 0.43
C LEU A 224 13.26 10.23 1.48
N HIS A 225 12.83 10.23 2.73
CA HIS A 225 13.68 9.83 3.84
C HIS A 225 13.73 8.31 3.88
N PHE A 226 14.55 7.70 3.02
CA PHE A 226 15.01 6.34 3.29
C PHE A 226 15.91 6.43 4.52
N ARG A 227 15.32 6.44 5.72
CA ARG A 227 16.09 6.65 6.94
C ARG A 227 17.11 5.51 7.06
N PHE A 228 18.35 5.84 6.74
CA PHE A 228 19.51 4.97 6.84
C PHE A 228 19.90 4.92 8.31
N SER A 229 19.26 4.02 9.08
CA SER A 229 19.73 3.70 10.43
C SER A 229 21.13 3.11 10.49
#